data_AF-A0AAU9TP89-F1
#
_entry.id   AF-A0AAU9TP89-F1
#
_cell.length_a   1.000
_cell.length_b   1.000
_cell.length_c   1.000
_cell.angle_alpha   90.00
_cell.angle_beta   90.00
_cell.angle_gamma   90.00
#
_symmetry.space_group_name_H-M   'P 1'
#
loop_
_entity.id
_entity.type
_entity.pdbx_description
1 polymer ?
#
loop_
_entity_poly.entity_id
_entity_poly.type
_entity_poly.pdbx_seq_one_letter_code
_entity_poly.pdbx_strand_id
1 'polypeptide(L)'
;MVNDLPNVVKEAKCRLFVEDLKLYLEIGNQEDCEKLQTDQDRVVRVAWNDSNGLQYNTSKCLTITFSQARHPIVKNYKGPEVSMKKDMPDSYAEKRRRPRLLA
;
A
#
# COMPACT_ATOMS: atom_id res chain seq x y z
N MET A 1 -7.09 -8.01 18.82
CA MET A 1 -7.34 -6.55 18.84
C MET A 1 -6.50 -5.89 17.76
N VAL A 2 -6.83 -4.65 17.37
CA VAL A 2 -6.00 -3.84 16.45
C VAL A 2 -4.56 -3.64 16.98
N ASN A 3 -4.35 -3.80 18.29
CA ASN A 3 -3.05 -3.81 18.97
C ASN A 3 -2.14 -4.98 18.56
N ASP A 4 -2.68 -6.02 17.92
CA ASP A 4 -1.88 -7.15 17.44
C ASP A 4 -1.32 -6.91 16.04
N LEU A 5 -1.70 -5.82 15.35
CA LEU A 5 -1.17 -5.46 14.03
C LEU A 5 0.37 -5.43 13.96
N PRO A 6 1.10 -4.88 14.94
CA PRO A 6 2.56 -4.91 14.94
C PRO A 6 3.15 -6.33 15.01
N ASN A 7 2.40 -7.31 15.53
CA ASN A 7 2.82 -8.70 15.58
C ASN A 7 2.54 -9.44 14.26
N VAL A 8 1.56 -8.97 13.50
CA VAL A 8 1.07 -9.54 12.24
C VAL A 8 1.90 -9.07 11.05
N VAL A 9 2.17 -7.76 10.99
CA VAL A 9 3.01 -7.13 9.96
C VAL A 9 4.47 -7.41 10.27
N LYS A 10 5.23 -7.98 9.32
CA LYS A 10 6.63 -8.35 9.54
C LYS A 10 7.61 -7.42 8.85
N GLU A 11 7.32 -7.05 7.62
CA GLU A 11 8.24 -6.33 6.74
C GLU A 11 7.84 -4.86 6.64
N ALA A 12 6.55 -4.61 6.42
CA ALA A 12 6.01 -3.27 6.27
C ALA A 12 5.87 -2.54 7.61
N LYS A 13 5.78 -1.21 7.53
CA LYS A 13 5.37 -0.38 8.66
C LYS A 13 3.88 -0.12 8.55
N CYS A 14 3.19 -0.15 9.68
CA CYS A 14 1.77 0.18 9.76
C CYS A 14 1.55 1.44 10.61
N ARG A 15 0.57 2.26 10.22
CA ARG A 15 0.03 3.36 11.03
C ARG A 15 -1.49 3.23 11.03
N LEU A 16 -2.06 3.10 12.20
CA LEU A 16 -3.50 3.10 12.41
C LEU A 16 -3.91 4.47 12.96
N PHE A 17 -4.96 5.04 12.39
CA PHE A 17 -5.59 6.23 12.93
C PHE A 17 -7.11 6.10 12.82
N VAL A 18 -7.76 5.96 13.98
CA VAL A 18 -9.21 5.73 14.07
C VAL A 18 -9.60 4.50 13.22
N GLU A 19 -10.40 4.67 12.16
CA GLU A 19 -10.86 3.59 11.27
C GLU A 19 -9.88 3.29 10.12
N ASP A 20 -8.86 4.13 9.90
CA ASP A 20 -7.97 4.02 8.75
C ASP A 20 -6.64 3.34 9.12
N LEU A 21 -6.27 2.33 8.32
CA LEU A 21 -4.96 1.68 8.38
C LEU A 21 -4.14 2.00 7.14
N LYS A 22 -2.93 2.51 7.35
CA LYS A 22 -1.93 2.72 6.30
C LYS A 22 -0.77 1.74 6.46
N LEU A 23 -0.56 0.90 5.45
CA LEU A 23 0.58 -0.01 5.33
C LEU A 23 1.56 0.57 4.30
N TYR A 24 2.86 0.63 4.64
CA TYR A 24 3.88 1.19 3.75
C TYR A 24 5.23 0.48 3.93
N LEU A 25 5.95 0.33 2.83
CA LEU A 25 7.27 -0.30 2.77
C LEU A 25 8.12 0.45 1.74
N GLU A 26 9.43 0.53 1.97
CA GLU A 26 10.37 1.00 0.95
C GLU A 26 10.59 -0.12 -0.08
N ILE A 27 10.34 0.18 -1.36
CA ILE A 27 10.39 -0.81 -2.44
C ILE A 27 11.64 -0.58 -3.27
N GLY A 28 12.63 -1.47 -3.14
CA GLY A 28 13.84 -1.49 -3.96
C GLY A 28 13.76 -2.50 -5.11
N ASN A 29 12.99 -3.56 -4.95
CA ASN A 29 12.87 -4.64 -5.93
C ASN A 29 11.44 -5.24 -5.96
N GLN A 30 11.25 -6.25 -6.82
CA GLN A 30 9.96 -6.90 -7.00
C GLN A 30 9.56 -7.79 -5.81
N GLU A 31 10.53 -8.32 -5.07
CA GLU A 31 10.32 -9.13 -3.87
C GLU A 31 9.74 -8.26 -2.73
N ASP A 32 10.19 -7.02 -2.60
CA ASP A 32 9.64 -6.07 -1.61
C ASP A 32 8.15 -5.81 -1.87
N CYS A 33 7.74 -5.76 -3.15
CA CYS A 33 6.31 -5.67 -3.47
C CYS A 33 5.53 -6.90 -2.98
N GLU A 34 6.11 -8.09 -3.07
CA GLU A 34 5.48 -9.33 -2.63
C GLU A 34 5.42 -9.43 -1.10
N LYS A 35 6.46 -8.93 -0.41
CA LYS A 35 6.46 -8.75 1.05
C LYS A 35 5.31 -7.84 1.48
N LEU A 36 5.15 -6.68 0.84
CA LEU A 36 4.07 -5.75 1.15
C LEU A 36 2.68 -6.37 0.90
N GLN A 37 2.49 -7.11 -0.20
CA GLN A 37 1.25 -7.83 -0.47
C GLN A 37 0.99 -8.91 0.60
N THR A 38 2.01 -9.65 1.01
CA THR A 38 1.89 -10.70 2.03
C THR A 38 1.49 -10.12 3.38
N ASP A 39 2.07 -9.00 3.79
CA ASP A 39 1.69 -8.33 5.03
C ASP A 39 0.26 -7.78 4.97
N GLN A 40 -0.15 -7.22 3.83
CA GLN A 40 -1.54 -6.82 3.61
C GLN A 40 -2.48 -8.01 3.78
N ASP A 41 -2.18 -9.16 3.16
CA ASP A 41 -3.02 -10.36 3.25
C ASP A 41 -3.15 -10.87 4.69
N ARG A 42 -2.05 -10.81 5.46
CA ARG A 42 -2.06 -11.17 6.90
C ARG A 42 -2.96 -10.24 7.70
N VAL A 43 -2.86 -8.93 7.46
CA VAL A 43 -3.71 -7.95 8.13
C VAL A 43 -5.17 -8.15 7.78
N VAL A 44 -5.48 -8.35 6.49
CA VAL A 44 -6.85 -8.64 6.04
C VAL A 44 -7.37 -9.88 6.74
N ARG A 45 -6.61 -10.98 6.80
CA ARG A 45 -7.02 -12.21 7.50
C ARG A 45 -7.29 -12.01 8.98
N VAL A 46 -6.46 -11.23 9.68
CA VAL A 46 -6.63 -10.99 11.12
C VAL A 46 -7.79 -10.03 11.40
N ALA A 47 -7.94 -8.97 10.61
CA ALA A 47 -9.06 -8.04 10.74
C ALA A 47 -10.40 -8.69 10.35
N TRP A 48 -10.39 -9.60 9.36
CA TRP A 48 -11.58 -10.28 8.84
C TRP A 48 -11.92 -11.57 9.60
N ASN A 49 -11.10 -12.06 10.52
CA ASN A 49 -11.49 -13.21 11.34
C ASN A 49 -12.84 -12.88 12.03
N ASP A 50 -13.80 -13.83 12.02
CA ASP A 50 -15.22 -13.65 12.41
C ASP A 50 -15.43 -13.02 13.80
N SER A 51 -14.37 -12.95 14.59
CA SER A 51 -14.30 -12.38 15.94
C SER A 51 -14.12 -10.85 15.97
N ASN A 52 -13.67 -10.20 14.89
CA ASN A 52 -13.32 -8.77 14.92
C ASN A 52 -14.36 -7.83 14.29
N GLY A 53 -15.33 -8.35 13.50
CA GLY A 53 -16.44 -7.56 12.95
C GLY A 53 -16.07 -6.40 12.02
N LEU A 54 -14.79 -6.30 11.62
CA LEU A 54 -14.28 -5.24 10.75
C LEU A 54 -14.50 -5.63 9.29
N GLN A 55 -15.20 -4.76 8.54
CA GLN A 55 -15.41 -4.94 7.11
C GLN A 55 -14.28 -4.29 6.33
N TYR A 56 -13.47 -5.07 5.61
CA TYR A 56 -12.46 -4.50 4.72
C TYR A 56 -13.09 -4.11 3.38
N ASN A 57 -13.16 -2.80 3.13
CA ASN A 57 -13.77 -2.26 1.93
C ASN A 57 -12.72 -1.96 0.86
N THR A 58 -12.46 -2.94 0.00
CA THR A 58 -11.47 -2.81 -1.09
C THR A 58 -11.76 -1.62 -2.02
N SER A 59 -13.02 -1.22 -2.18
CA SER A 59 -13.40 -0.10 -3.07
C SER A 59 -12.97 1.28 -2.53
N LYS A 60 -12.76 1.38 -1.21
CA LYS A 60 -12.25 2.57 -0.50
C LYS A 60 -10.74 2.51 -0.28
N CYS A 61 -10.11 1.35 -0.44
CA CYS A 61 -8.66 1.21 -0.30
C CYS A 61 -7.92 1.75 -1.54
N LEU A 62 -6.85 2.50 -1.28
CA LEU A 62 -6.03 3.14 -2.30
C LEU A 62 -4.56 2.72 -2.14
N THR A 63 -3.88 2.55 -3.27
CA THR A 63 -2.44 2.32 -3.34
C THR A 63 -1.74 3.55 -3.90
N ILE A 64 -0.69 4.02 -3.23
CA ILE A 64 0.13 5.14 -3.69
C ILE A 64 1.62 4.76 -3.67
N THR A 65 2.39 5.23 -4.65
CA THR A 65 3.83 5.01 -4.74
C THR A 65 4.55 6.34 -4.85
N PHE A 66 5.51 6.58 -3.95
CA PHE A 66 6.38 7.75 -3.99
C PHE A 66 7.78 7.31 -4.43
N SER A 67 8.30 7.89 -5.53
CA SER A 67 9.62 7.54 -6.01
C SER A 67 10.28 8.67 -6.79
N GLN A 68 11.60 8.79 -6.65
CA GLN A 68 12.44 9.67 -7.47
C GLN A 68 13.01 8.94 -8.70
N ALA A 69 12.84 7.62 -8.80
CA ALA A 69 13.33 6.83 -9.93
C ALA A 69 12.60 7.20 -11.22
N ARG A 70 13.32 7.27 -12.35
CA ARG A 70 12.72 7.54 -13.66
C ARG A 70 11.69 6.47 -14.05
N HIS A 71 11.98 5.21 -13.72
CA HIS A 71 11.10 4.07 -13.91
C HIS A 71 10.84 3.41 -12.55
N PRO A 72 9.85 3.88 -11.78
CA PRO A 72 9.51 3.26 -10.50
C PRO A 72 8.93 1.86 -10.72
N ILE A 73 9.13 0.98 -9.73
CA ILE A 73 8.49 -0.34 -9.73
C ILE A 73 6.99 -0.14 -9.50
N VAL A 74 6.19 -0.64 -10.45
CA VAL A 74 4.74 -0.49 -10.43
C VAL A 74 4.11 -1.86 -10.23
N LYS A 75 3.54 -2.11 -9.04
CA LYS A 75 2.76 -3.32 -8.74
C LYS A 75 1.27 -2.99 -8.67
N ASN A 76 0.43 -3.93 -9.13
CA ASN A 76 -1.00 -3.92 -8.86
C ASN A 76 -1.25 -4.80 -7.64
N TYR A 77 -1.51 -4.18 -6.49
CA TYR A 77 -1.84 -4.90 -5.28
C TYR A 77 -3.29 -5.39 -5.31
N LYS A 78 -3.54 -6.54 -4.69
CA LYS A 78 -4.84 -7.19 -4.66
C LYS A 78 -5.45 -7.05 -3.27
N GLY A 79 -6.73 -6.69 -3.21
CA GLY A 79 -7.55 -6.91 -2.02
C GLY A 79 -8.18 -8.32 -2.04
N PRO A 80 -8.97 -8.68 -1.03
CA PRO A 80 -9.61 -9.99 -0.93
C PRO A 80 -10.60 -10.26 -2.07
N GLU A 81 -11.29 -9.24 -2.60
CA GLU A 81 -12.29 -9.41 -3.66
C GLU A 81 -11.84 -8.84 -5.02
N VAL A 82 -11.12 -7.71 -5.02
CA VAL A 82 -10.73 -6.99 -6.25
C VAL A 82 -9.34 -6.38 -6.14
N SER A 83 -8.72 -6.03 -7.27
CA SER A 83 -7.47 -5.26 -7.28
C SER A 83 -7.67 -3.88 -6.64
N MET A 84 -6.73 -3.43 -5.82
CA MET A 84 -6.81 -2.11 -5.20
C MET A 84 -6.67 -1.00 -6.25
N LYS A 85 -7.46 0.06 -6.09
CA LYS A 85 -7.34 1.24 -6.94
C LYS A 85 -6.02 1.94 -6.64
N LYS A 86 -5.35 2.39 -7.70
CA LYS A 86 -4.19 3.27 -7.56
C LYS A 86 -4.70 4.69 -7.37
N ASP A 87 -4.22 5.33 -6.33
CA ASP A 87 -4.28 6.78 -6.24
C ASP A 87 -3.16 7.32 -7.13
N MET A 88 -3.53 7.97 -8.23
CA MET A 88 -2.60 8.64 -9.11
C MET A 88 -2.52 10.08 -8.61
N PRO A 89 -1.49 10.48 -7.84
CA PRO A 89 -1.32 11.88 -7.50
C PRO A 89 -0.91 12.61 -8.78
N ASP A 90 -1.90 13.17 -9.49
CA ASP A 90 -1.76 13.95 -10.73
C ASP A 90 -0.66 15.02 -10.62
N SER A 91 -0.41 15.52 -9.41
CA SER A 91 0.60 16.54 -9.12
C SER A 91 2.07 16.11 -9.32
N TYR A 92 2.38 14.80 -9.29
CA TYR A 92 3.76 14.30 -9.46
C TYR A 92 4.09 13.86 -10.89
N ALA A 93 3.09 13.42 -11.67
CA ALA A 93 3.27 13.08 -13.08
C ALA A 93 3.54 14.33 -13.93
N GLU A 94 2.85 15.44 -13.65
CA GLU A 94 2.98 16.71 -14.37
C GLU A 94 4.38 17.34 -14.22
N LYS A 95 4.98 17.27 -13.03
CA LYS A 95 6.30 17.89 -12.75
C LYS A 95 7.48 17.21 -13.47
N ARG A 96 7.32 15.97 -13.94
CA ARG A 96 8.36 15.24 -14.70
C ARG A 96 8.37 15.55 -16.20
N ARG A 97 7.35 16.23 -16.72
CA ARG A 97 7.27 16.64 -18.14
C ARG A 97 8.02 17.94 -18.46
N ARG A 98 8.67 18.60 -17.49
CA ARG A 98 9.57 19.70 -17.81
C ARG A 98 10.94 19.14 -18.17
N PRO A 99 11.38 19.17 -19.45
CA PRO A 99 12.76 18.85 -19.77
C PRO A 99 13.67 19.79 -18.97
N ARG A 100 14.75 19.26 -18.38
CA ARG A 100 15.85 20.12 -17.96
C ARG A 100 16.37 20.76 -19.23
N LEU A 101 16.12 22.05 -19.40
CA LEU A 101 16.90 22.85 -20.35
C LEU A 101 18.36 22.70 -19.92
N LEU A 102 19.16 22.06 -20.77
CA LEU A 102 20.61 22.04 -20.65
C LEU A 102 21.05 23.51 -20.77
N ALA A 103 21.67 24.03 -19.71
CA ALA A 103 22.44 25.27 -19.71
C ALA A 103 23.92 24.90 -19.70
#